data_AF-A0A3B9G9Y4-F1
#
_entry.id   AF-A0A3B9G9Y4-F1
#
_cell.length_a   1.000
_cell.length_b   1.000
_cell.length_c   1.000
_cell.angle_alpha   90.00
_cell.angle_beta   90.00
_cell.angle_gamma   90.00
#
_symmetry.space_group_name_H-M   'P 1'
#
loop_
_entity.id
_entity.type
_entity.pdbx_description
1 polymer ?
#
loop_
_entity_poly.entity_id
_entity_poly.type
_entity_poly.pdbx_seq_one_letter_code
_entity_poly.pdbx_strand_id
1 'polypeptide(L)'
;MMRENHRGGSAYTRRDFLGEASCAALSGSAAFSSILNLSLLGDLAADELPVGDDYRALVCVFLSGGHDSFNMLVPRGSDEYQEYAEIRRGLSLSRDDLLPLSATVEGQQELGLHPELSKTRDAFDSGDLAFVANVGTLQQPVTKENYQLSPQFLPDGLFSHSDQQ
;
A
#
# COMPACT_ATOMS: atom_id res chain seq x y z
N MET A 1 -55.97 5.97 41.30
CA MET A 1 -55.89 7.10 40.36
C MET A 1 -54.50 7.08 39.74
N MET A 2 -54.40 6.52 38.53
CA MET A 2 -53.14 6.39 37.79
C MET A 2 -52.70 7.75 37.25
N ARG A 3 -51.41 8.06 37.37
CA ARG A 3 -50.75 9.07 36.53
C ARG A 3 -49.58 8.38 35.84
N GLU A 4 -49.81 7.97 34.60
CA GLU A 4 -48.77 7.62 33.64
C GLU A 4 -48.03 8.91 33.26
N ASN A 5 -46.76 9.03 33.64
CA ASN A 5 -45.88 10.02 33.02
C ASN A 5 -45.22 9.37 31.80
N HIS A 6 -45.58 9.90 30.64
CA HIS A 6 -45.13 9.50 29.32
C HIS A 6 -43.60 9.47 29.22
N ARG A 7 -43.08 8.38 28.65
CA ARG A 7 -41.69 8.26 28.17
C ARG A 7 -41.47 9.28 27.05
N GLY A 8 -40.69 10.33 27.33
CA GLY A 8 -40.14 11.19 26.27
C GLY A 8 -38.98 10.44 25.60
N GLY A 9 -39.20 9.91 24.40
CA GLY A 9 -38.10 9.43 23.56
C GLY A 9 -37.12 10.57 23.29
N SER A 10 -35.83 10.30 23.44
CA SER A 10 -34.75 11.25 23.12
C SER A 10 -34.88 11.68 21.66
N ALA A 11 -35.44 12.86 21.42
CA ALA A 11 -35.48 13.45 20.09
C ALA A 11 -34.09 14.01 19.79
N TYR A 12 -33.37 13.38 18.86
CA TYR A 12 -32.10 13.89 18.36
C TYR A 12 -32.23 15.37 18.01
N THR A 13 -31.49 16.24 18.70
CA THR A 13 -31.54 17.66 18.42
C THR A 13 -30.63 18.00 17.25
N ARG A 14 -30.89 19.12 16.56
CA ARG A 14 -30.00 19.63 15.49
C ARG A 14 -28.57 19.83 15.99
N ARG A 15 -28.41 20.11 17.28
CA ARG A 15 -27.11 20.34 17.92
C ARG A 15 -26.38 19.02 18.17
N ASP A 16 -27.11 17.96 18.51
CA ASP A 16 -26.56 16.60 18.61
C ASP A 16 -26.14 16.10 17.22
N PHE A 17 -26.96 16.30 16.18
CA PHE A 17 -26.59 15.94 14.81
C PHE A 17 -25.34 16.66 14.31
N LEU A 18 -25.24 17.98 14.53
CA LEU A 18 -24.05 18.76 14.13
C LEU A 18 -22.81 18.37 14.93
N GLY A 19 -22.95 18.03 16.21
CA GLY A 19 -21.85 17.53 17.04
C GLY A 19 -21.34 16.16 16.55
N GLU A 20 -22.25 15.21 16.37
CA GLU A 20 -21.95 13.85 15.91
C GLU A 20 -21.34 13.84 14.49
N ALA A 21 -21.92 14.62 13.56
CA ALA A 21 -21.45 14.73 12.18
C ALA A 21 -20.04 15.36 12.08
N SER A 22 -19.73 16.33 12.95
CA SER A 22 -18.41 16.98 12.97
C SER A 22 -17.33 16.02 13.49
N CYS A 23 -17.63 15.21 14.51
CA CYS A 23 -16.73 14.18 15.00
C CYS A 23 -16.49 13.07 13.97
N ALA A 24 -17.54 12.62 13.28
CA ALA A 24 -17.43 11.64 12.20
C ALA A 24 -16.63 12.16 11.00
N ALA A 25 -16.81 13.44 10.63
CA ALA A 25 -16.11 14.09 9.52
C ALA A 25 -14.60 14.20 9.79
N LEU A 26 -14.19 14.53 11.02
CA LEU A 26 -12.78 14.63 11.37
C LEU A 26 -12.09 13.25 11.37
N SER A 27 -12.77 12.20 11.84
CA SER A 27 -12.25 10.82 11.79
C SER A 27 -12.20 10.22 10.37
N GLY A 28 -13.02 10.70 9.44
CA GLY A 28 -13.09 10.19 8.06
C GLY A 28 -12.20 10.93 7.06
N SER A 29 -11.63 12.07 7.45
CA SER A 29 -10.95 12.99 6.52
C SER A 29 -9.70 12.39 5.85
N ALA A 30 -8.88 11.64 6.58
CA ALA A 30 -7.69 11.00 6.03
C ALA A 30 -8.04 9.94 4.98
N ALA A 31 -8.96 9.02 5.32
CA ALA A 31 -9.40 7.98 4.38
C ALA A 31 -10.15 8.56 3.17
N PHE A 32 -10.96 9.61 3.38
CA PHE A 32 -11.71 10.26 2.30
C PHE A 32 -10.80 11.02 1.33
N SER A 33 -9.76 11.69 1.85
CA SER A 33 -8.75 12.38 1.03
C SER A 33 -7.98 11.40 0.15
N SER A 34 -7.55 10.26 0.70
CA SER A 34 -6.85 9.21 -0.06
C SER A 34 -7.75 8.58 -1.13
N ILE A 35 -9.04 8.32 -0.81
CA ILE A 35 -10.01 7.80 -1.79
C ILE A 35 -10.23 8.81 -2.92
N LEU A 36 -10.39 10.10 -2.62
CA LEU A 36 -10.60 11.14 -3.63
C LEU A 36 -9.39 11.37 -4.52
N ASN A 37 -8.19 11.40 -3.94
CA ASN A 37 -6.94 11.53 -4.71
C ASN A 37 -6.77 10.32 -5.64
N LEU A 38 -7.10 9.11 -5.16
CA LEU A 38 -7.01 7.91 -5.98
C LEU A 38 -8.09 7.86 -7.07
N SER A 39 -9.33 8.27 -6.79
CA SER A 39 -10.38 8.33 -7.82
C SER A 39 -10.03 9.34 -8.91
N LEU A 40 -9.47 10.50 -8.53
CA LEU A 40 -9.03 11.50 -9.49
C LEU A 40 -7.86 11.01 -10.35
N LEU A 41 -6.88 10.31 -9.75
CA LEU A 41 -5.80 9.67 -10.50
C LEU A 41 -6.33 8.57 -11.44
N GLY A 42 -7.36 7.83 -11.01
CA GLY A 42 -8.04 6.83 -11.84
C GLY A 42 -8.72 7.45 -13.06
N ASP A 43 -9.43 8.56 -12.88
CA ASP A 43 -10.10 9.29 -13.97
C ASP A 43 -9.07 9.88 -14.96
N LEU A 44 -7.99 10.47 -14.46
CA LEU A 44 -6.90 11.01 -15.30
C LEU A 44 -6.15 9.92 -16.07
N ALA A 45 -5.95 8.74 -15.47
CA ALA A 45 -5.32 7.61 -16.14
C ALA A 45 -6.22 6.95 -17.19
N ALA A 46 -7.55 7.07 -17.04
CA ALA A 46 -8.52 6.53 -17.99
C ALA A 46 -8.72 7.41 -19.24
N ASP A 47 -8.47 8.72 -19.16
CA ASP A 47 -8.65 9.67 -20.27
C ASP A 47 -7.65 9.43 -21.42
N GLU A 48 -6.48 8.85 -21.13
CA GLU A 48 -5.41 8.56 -22.10
C GLU A 48 -5.52 7.16 -22.75
N LEU A 49 -6.49 6.33 -22.35
CA LEU A 49 -6.66 5.00 -22.92
C LEU A 49 -7.69 5.02 -24.06
N PRO A 50 -7.40 4.45 -25.24
CA PRO A 50 -8.41 4.28 -26.27
C PRO A 50 -9.59 3.50 -25.70
N VAL A 51 -10.79 4.04 -25.85
CA VAL A 51 -12.05 3.42 -25.42
C VAL A 51 -12.21 2.10 -26.18
N GLY A 52 -11.74 1.01 -25.58
CA GLY A 52 -12.14 -0.34 -25.93
C GLY A 52 -13.44 -0.68 -25.19
N ASP A 53 -14.28 -1.51 -25.79
CA ASP A 53 -15.58 -1.92 -25.20
C ASP A 53 -15.45 -2.72 -23.89
N ASP A 54 -14.23 -3.11 -23.49
CA ASP A 54 -13.97 -3.90 -22.30
C ASP A 54 -13.73 -3.01 -21.06
N TYR A 55 -14.54 -3.21 -20.04
CA TYR A 55 -14.41 -2.55 -18.74
C TYR A 55 -13.05 -2.82 -18.09
N ARG A 56 -12.34 -1.75 -17.71
CA ARG A 56 -11.08 -1.81 -16.96
C ARG A 56 -11.24 -1.01 -15.67
N ALA A 57 -10.83 -1.61 -14.56
CA ALA A 57 -10.80 -0.94 -13.27
C ALA A 57 -9.46 -1.15 -12.58
N LEU A 58 -8.93 -0.10 -11.98
CA LEU A 58 -7.80 -0.18 -11.07
C LEU A 58 -8.34 -0.35 -9.65
N VAL A 59 -7.94 -1.43 -8.98
CA VAL A 59 -8.26 -1.67 -7.57
C VAL A 59 -7.00 -1.48 -6.76
N CYS A 60 -6.96 -0.45 -5.92
CA CYS A 60 -5.85 -0.25 -4.98
C CYS A 60 -6.24 -0.77 -3.60
N VAL A 61 -5.48 -1.75 -3.12
CA VAL A 61 -5.62 -2.29 -1.77
C VAL A 61 -4.59 -1.61 -0.88
N PHE A 62 -5.06 -0.76 0.03
CA PHE A 62 -4.18 -0.09 0.99
C PHE A 62 -3.96 -0.99 2.22
N LEU A 63 -2.72 -1.47 2.40
CA LEU A 63 -2.32 -2.32 3.51
C LEU A 63 -1.76 -1.47 4.66
N SER A 64 -2.66 -0.78 5.38
CA SER A 64 -2.31 0.16 6.47
C SER A 64 -1.71 -0.58 7.68
N GLY A 65 -0.39 -0.79 7.63
CA GLY A 65 0.38 -1.44 8.70
C GLY A 65 0.30 -2.97 8.67
N GLY A 66 1.41 -3.61 9.06
CA GLY A 66 1.52 -5.08 9.16
C GLY A 66 1.90 -5.80 7.85
N HIS A 67 1.96 -5.09 6.72
CA HIS A 67 2.54 -5.65 5.50
C HIS A 67 4.08 -5.49 5.52
N ASP A 68 4.77 -6.61 5.68
CA ASP A 68 6.22 -6.68 5.56
C ASP A 68 6.60 -7.06 4.12
N SER A 69 6.76 -6.06 3.26
CA SER A 69 7.09 -6.27 1.85
C SER A 69 8.46 -6.95 1.65
N PHE A 70 9.39 -6.77 2.59
CA PHE A 70 10.69 -7.43 2.58
C PHE A 70 10.60 -8.93 2.86
N ASN A 71 9.64 -9.37 3.67
CA ASN A 71 9.33 -10.81 3.84
C ASN A 71 8.34 -11.33 2.80
N MET A 72 7.70 -10.46 1.99
CA MET A 72 6.87 -10.87 0.86
C MET A 72 7.72 -11.31 -0.34
N LEU A 73 8.67 -10.47 -0.76
CA LEU A 73 9.53 -10.66 -1.92
C LEU A 73 11.00 -10.58 -1.47
N VAL A 74 11.67 -11.73 -1.43
CA VAL A 74 12.96 -11.92 -0.77
C VAL A 74 14.03 -12.30 -1.79
N PRO A 75 15.25 -11.74 -1.71
CA PRO A 75 16.37 -12.21 -2.50
C PRO A 75 16.76 -13.64 -2.14
N ARG A 76 16.98 -14.47 -3.15
CA ARG A 76 17.42 -15.87 -3.04
C ARG A 76 18.84 -16.08 -3.52
N GLY A 77 19.49 -15.10 -4.15
CA GLY A 77 20.92 -15.16 -4.48
C GLY A 77 21.78 -15.29 -3.22
N SER A 78 22.96 -15.90 -3.30
CA SER A 78 23.75 -16.23 -2.10
C SER A 78 24.13 -14.98 -1.29
N ASP A 79 24.71 -14.00 -1.97
CA ASP A 79 25.22 -12.78 -1.32
C ASP A 79 24.06 -11.87 -0.91
N GLU A 80 23.05 -11.73 -1.77
CA GLU A 80 21.89 -10.86 -1.55
C GLU A 80 20.97 -11.41 -0.45
N TYR A 81 20.80 -12.73 -0.36
CA TYR A 81 20.08 -13.35 0.75
C TYR A 81 20.85 -13.15 2.07
N GLN A 82 22.19 -13.24 2.05
CA GLN A 82 22.97 -13.00 3.24
C GLN A 82 22.81 -11.55 3.74
N GLU A 83 22.86 -10.56 2.85
CA GLU A 83 22.59 -9.17 3.20
C GLU A 83 21.18 -9.00 3.80
N TYR A 84 20.17 -9.59 3.17
CA TYR A 84 18.80 -9.63 3.71
C TYR A 84 18.77 -10.23 5.13
N ALA A 85 19.40 -11.38 5.33
CA ALA A 85 19.40 -12.08 6.61
C ALA A 85 20.14 -11.30 7.71
N GLU A 86 21.23 -10.61 7.37
CA GLU A 86 22.00 -9.77 8.29
C GLU A 86 21.21 -8.53 8.74
N ILE A 87 20.49 -7.90 7.82
CA ILE A 87 19.63 -6.74 8.12
C ILE A 87 18.42 -7.18 8.95
N ARG A 88 17.77 -8.28 8.57
CA ARG A 88 16.49 -8.74 9.14
C ARG A 88 16.64 -9.56 10.43
N ARG A 89 17.81 -10.18 10.62
CA ARG A 89 18.17 -10.96 11.82
C ARG A 89 17.09 -12.02 12.14
N GLY A 90 16.52 -11.98 13.34
CA GLY A 90 15.50 -12.93 13.80
C GLY A 90 14.16 -12.86 13.05
N LEU A 91 13.97 -11.90 12.14
CA LEU A 91 12.80 -11.79 11.27
C LEU A 91 13.04 -12.29 9.85
N SER A 92 14.25 -12.80 9.56
CA SER A 92 14.57 -13.38 8.26
C SER A 92 13.84 -14.72 8.06
N LEU A 93 13.36 -14.95 6.85
CA LEU A 93 12.85 -16.25 6.42
C LEU A 93 14.01 -17.16 6.01
N SER A 94 13.91 -18.46 6.26
CA SER A 94 14.88 -19.43 5.75
C SER A 94 14.88 -19.44 4.22
N ARG A 95 16.05 -19.41 3.61
CA ARG A 95 16.22 -19.45 2.14
C ARG A 95 15.51 -20.65 1.51
N ASP A 96 15.52 -21.78 2.20
CA ASP A 96 14.95 -23.05 1.74
C ASP A 96 13.42 -23.06 1.80
N ASP A 97 12.81 -22.21 2.64
CA ASP A 97 11.36 -22.10 2.77
C ASP A 97 10.78 -21.16 1.69
N LEU A 98 11.62 -20.32 1.07
CA LEU A 98 11.18 -19.35 0.07
C LEU A 98 10.68 -20.04 -1.21
N LEU A 99 9.52 -19.60 -1.68
CA LEU A 99 8.96 -20.03 -2.96
C LEU A 99 9.73 -19.38 -4.12
N PRO A 100 10.49 -20.12 -4.94
CA PRO A 100 11.22 -19.54 -6.06
C PRO A 100 10.26 -18.97 -7.11
N LEU A 101 10.62 -17.83 -7.70
CA LEU A 101 9.93 -17.28 -8.87
C LEU A 101 10.62 -17.73 -10.16
N SER A 102 9.85 -18.01 -11.21
CA SER A 102 10.36 -18.58 -12.46
C SER A 102 11.12 -17.61 -13.38
N ALA A 103 11.09 -16.30 -13.07
CA ALA A 103 11.76 -15.25 -13.85
C ALA A 103 13.25 -15.11 -13.51
N THR A 104 14.06 -16.09 -13.89
CA THR A 104 15.52 -15.94 -13.96
C THR A 104 15.89 -15.47 -15.36
N VAL A 105 15.83 -14.16 -15.61
CA VAL A 105 16.57 -13.57 -16.73
C VAL A 105 18.05 -13.62 -16.33
N GLU A 106 18.93 -14.10 -17.22
CA GLU A 106 20.37 -14.10 -16.95
C GLU A 106 20.84 -12.71 -16.51
N GLY A 107 21.52 -12.64 -15.37
CA GLY A 107 22.00 -11.40 -14.77
C GLY A 107 20.99 -10.64 -13.91
N GLN A 108 19.78 -11.17 -13.71
CA GLN A 108 18.83 -10.65 -12.72
C GLN A 108 18.93 -11.39 -11.38
N GLN A 109 18.62 -10.66 -10.32
CA GLN A 109 18.62 -11.16 -8.95
C GLN A 109 17.62 -12.31 -8.82
N GLU A 110 18.06 -13.43 -8.25
CA GLU A 110 17.14 -14.52 -7.89
C GLU A 110 16.21 -14.04 -6.78
N LEU A 111 14.90 -14.18 -6.98
CA LEU A 111 13.88 -13.78 -6.01
C LEU A 111 13.00 -14.97 -5.61
N GLY A 112 12.39 -14.85 -4.44
CA GLY A 112 11.33 -15.76 -4.02
C GLY A 112 10.31 -15.08 -3.12
N LEU A 113 9.18 -15.76 -2.95
CA LEU A 113 8.08 -15.30 -2.12
C LEU A 113 8.02 -16.02 -0.78
N HIS A 114 7.34 -15.38 0.18
CA HIS A 114 6.94 -16.01 1.43
C HIS A 114 6.24 -17.36 1.19
N PRO A 115 6.45 -18.39 2.04
CA PRO A 115 5.86 -19.74 1.89
C PRO A 115 4.33 -19.75 1.67
N GLU A 116 3.63 -18.85 2.35
CA GLU A 116 2.16 -18.72 2.29
C GLU A 116 1.64 -18.08 0.99
N LEU A 117 2.51 -17.56 0.13
CA LEU A 117 2.13 -16.83 -1.09
C LEU A 117 2.18 -17.71 -2.35
N SER A 118 1.85 -18.99 -2.21
CA SER A 118 1.82 -19.96 -3.32
C SER A 118 0.96 -19.50 -4.49
N LYS A 119 -0.23 -18.97 -4.24
CA LYS A 119 -1.12 -18.43 -5.29
C LYS A 119 -0.54 -17.22 -6.01
N THR A 120 0.19 -16.38 -5.28
CA THR A 120 0.87 -15.21 -5.86
C THR A 120 2.05 -15.65 -6.72
N ARG A 121 2.82 -16.66 -6.29
CA ARG A 121 3.85 -17.29 -7.11
C ARG A 121 3.24 -17.85 -8.39
N ASP A 122 2.16 -18.63 -8.27
CA ASP A 122 1.51 -19.27 -9.42
C ASP A 122 0.99 -18.23 -10.44
N ALA A 123 0.41 -17.12 -9.96
CA ALA A 123 -0.04 -16.01 -10.81
C ALA A 123 1.13 -15.27 -11.49
N PHE A 124 2.27 -15.14 -10.80
CA PHE A 124 3.48 -14.57 -11.40
C PHE A 124 4.02 -15.50 -12.49
N ASP A 125 4.14 -16.79 -12.18
CA ASP A 125 4.65 -17.81 -13.09
C ASP A 125 3.71 -18.03 -14.31
N SER A 126 2.41 -17.73 -14.18
CA SER A 126 1.46 -17.74 -15.30
C SER A 126 1.49 -16.46 -16.14
N GLY A 127 2.20 -15.42 -15.72
CA GLY A 127 2.27 -14.12 -16.39
C GLY A 127 1.10 -13.18 -16.07
N ASP A 128 0.25 -13.53 -15.11
CA ASP A 128 -0.91 -12.72 -14.70
C ASP A 128 -0.59 -11.72 -13.59
N LEU A 129 0.63 -11.78 -13.02
CA LEU A 129 1.11 -10.89 -11.96
C LEU A 129 2.51 -10.38 -12.26
N ALA A 130 2.74 -9.10 -11.97
CA ALA A 130 4.06 -8.48 -12.01
C ALA A 130 4.36 -7.77 -10.67
N PHE A 131 5.63 -7.80 -10.26
CA PHE A 131 6.11 -7.03 -9.13
C PHE A 131 6.75 -5.73 -9.61
N VAL A 132 6.40 -4.61 -8.96
CA VAL A 132 7.10 -3.33 -9.12
C VAL A 132 7.71 -2.99 -7.76
N ALA A 133 9.03 -3.16 -7.65
CA ALA A 133 9.78 -2.93 -6.42
C ALA A 133 10.38 -1.52 -6.39
N ASN A 134 10.85 -1.08 -5.22
CA ASN A 134 11.52 0.20 -5.00
C ASN A 134 10.69 1.43 -5.43
N VAL A 135 9.37 1.32 -5.27
CA VAL A 135 8.44 2.43 -5.51
C VAL A 135 8.30 3.23 -4.22
N GLY A 136 8.33 4.55 -4.35
CA GLY A 136 8.12 5.48 -3.24
C GLY A 136 7.50 6.78 -3.75
N THR A 137 7.18 7.68 -2.83
CA THR A 137 6.66 9.00 -3.18
C THR A 137 7.74 9.86 -3.81
N LEU A 138 7.36 10.66 -4.81
CA LEU A 138 8.21 11.68 -5.42
C LEU A 138 7.45 13.00 -5.41
N GLN A 139 8.11 14.09 -4.99
CA GLN A 139 7.56 15.43 -5.16
C GLN A 139 7.81 15.99 -6.57
N GLN A 140 8.92 15.56 -7.19
CA GLN A 140 9.36 15.95 -8.52
C GLN A 140 10.35 14.90 -9.06
N PRO A 141 10.68 14.89 -10.36
CA PRO A 141 11.75 14.05 -10.89
C PRO A 141 13.09 14.35 -10.20
N VAL A 142 13.77 13.32 -9.68
CA VAL A 142 15.05 13.46 -8.96
C VAL A 142 16.11 12.53 -9.57
N THR A 143 17.32 13.04 -9.77
CA THR A 143 18.48 12.21 -10.15
C THR A 143 19.20 11.69 -8.90
N LYS A 144 19.97 10.60 -9.03
CA LYS A 144 20.77 10.06 -7.91
C LYS A 144 21.71 11.12 -7.31
N GLU A 145 22.26 11.97 -8.15
CA GLU A 145 23.16 13.04 -7.73
C GLU A 145 22.42 14.11 -6.92
N ASN A 146 21.25 14.56 -7.40
CA ASN A 146 20.39 15.48 -6.65
C ASN A 146 19.90 14.89 -5.33
N TYR A 147 19.60 13.59 -5.31
CA TYR A 147 19.19 12.86 -4.10
C TYR A 147 20.26 12.95 -3.00
N GLN A 148 21.55 12.86 -3.37
CA GLN A 148 22.65 12.91 -2.42
C GLN A 148 22.99 14.34 -1.97
N LEU A 149 22.75 15.33 -2.83
CA LEU A 149 23.22 16.69 -2.62
C LEU A 149 22.20 17.60 -1.94
N SER A 150 20.90 17.33 -2.05
CA SER A 150 19.90 18.31 -1.60
C SER A 150 18.58 17.70 -1.11
N PRO A 151 18.22 17.91 0.16
CA PRO A 151 16.96 17.43 0.71
C PRO A 151 15.72 18.11 0.11
N GLN A 152 15.83 19.29 -0.52
CA GLN A 152 14.66 19.94 -1.15
C GLN A 152 14.09 19.20 -2.36
N PHE A 153 14.82 18.19 -2.88
CA PHE A 153 14.31 17.33 -3.94
C PHE A 153 13.54 16.11 -3.40
N LEU A 154 13.66 15.85 -2.11
CA LEU A 154 13.12 14.64 -1.48
C LEU A 154 11.78 14.94 -0.79
N PRO A 155 10.88 13.94 -0.73
CA PRO A 155 9.69 14.04 0.11
C PRO A 155 10.05 14.33 1.57
N ASP A 156 9.25 15.18 2.21
CA ASP A 156 9.30 15.33 3.67
C ASP A 156 9.06 13.97 4.35
N GLY A 157 9.78 13.73 5.45
CA GLY A 157 9.64 12.48 6.20
C GLY A 157 10.09 11.24 5.42
N LEU A 158 11.06 11.34 4.51
CA LEU A 158 11.61 10.16 3.82
C LEU A 158 12.01 9.06 4.81
N PHE A 159 11.55 7.83 4.56
CA PHE A 159 11.68 6.66 5.44
C PHE A 159 10.79 6.66 6.70
N SER A 160 9.93 7.66 6.87
CA SER A 160 8.93 7.70 7.94
C SER A 160 7.60 7.15 7.45
N HIS A 161 7.27 5.93 7.87
CA HIS A 161 5.98 5.31 7.52
C HIS A 161 4.77 6.09 8.03
N SER A 162 4.88 6.88 9.10
CA SER A 162 3.76 7.71 9.57
C SER A 162 3.53 8.93 8.70
N ASP A 163 4.60 9.45 8.09
CA ASP A 163 4.55 10.71 7.35
C ASP A 163 4.37 10.48 5.83
N GLN A 164 4.63 9.26 5.35
CA GLN A 164 4.55 8.88 3.93
C GLN A 164 3.37 7.97 3.55
N GLN A 165 2.42 7.74 4.46
CA GLN A 165 1.20 6.96 4.20
C GLN A 165 0.08 7.78 3.54
#